data_AF-A0A099I0M3-F1
#
_entry.id   AF-A0A099I0M3-F1
#
_cell.length_a   1.000
_cell.length_b   1.000
_cell.length_c   1.000
_cell.angle_alpha   90.00
_cell.angle_beta   90.00
_cell.angle_gamma   90.00
#
_symmetry.space_group_name_H-M   'P 1'
#
loop_
_entity.id
_entity.type
_entity.pdbx_description
1 polymer ?
#
loop_
_entity_poly.entity_id
_entity_poly.type
_entity_poly.pdbx_seq_one_letter_code
_entity_poly.pdbx_strand_id
1 'polypeptide(L)' 'MGNFTFEEMNLMCIYNTGSRTGLIDSLREMRGELAPEETELRELTDGALGKLQTMTDDEFAELELYPDFDQ' A
#
# COMPACT_ATOMS: atom_id res chain seq x y z
N MET A 1 -13.80 0.56 6.04
CA MET A 1 -12.38 0.83 6.35
C MET A 1 -11.60 -0.45 6.52
N GLY A 2 -10.84 -0.85 5.51
CA GLY A 2 -9.87 -1.94 5.63
C GLY A 2 -8.86 -1.63 6.74
N ASN A 3 -8.61 -2.59 7.63
CA ASN A 3 -7.70 -2.45 8.76
C ASN A 3 -6.24 -2.46 8.27
N PHE A 4 -5.78 -1.34 7.68
CA PHE A 4 -4.37 -1.15 7.39
C PHE A 4 -3.61 -0.78 8.67
N THR A 5 -2.40 -1.32 8.82
CA THR A 5 -1.48 -0.90 9.87
C THR A 5 -0.87 0.45 9.51
N PHE A 6 -0.29 1.12 10.50
CA PHE A 6 0.44 2.36 10.26
C PHE A 6 1.58 2.17 9.25
N GLU A 7 2.29 1.05 9.30
CA GLU A 7 3.38 0.75 8.36
C GLU A 7 2.87 0.54 6.94
N GLU A 8 1.74 -0.17 6.77
CA GLU A 8 1.11 -0.32 5.45
C GLU A 8 0.64 1.02 4.91
N MET A 9 0.04 1.88 5.75
CA MET A 9 -0.38 3.22 5.34
C MET A 9 0.80 4.07 4.87
N ASN A 10 1.91 4.06 5.61
CA ASN A 10 3.12 4.78 5.20
C ASN A 10 3.70 4.23 3.89
N LEU A 11 3.79 2.90 3.76
CA LEU A 11 4.26 2.26 2.54
C LEU A 11 3.37 2.67 1.35
N MET A 12 2.06 2.56 1.49
CA MET A 12 1.11 2.93 0.45
C MET A 12 1.20 4.41 0.08
N CYS A 13 1.41 5.31 1.05
CA CYS A 13 1.58 6.74 0.80
C CYS A 13 2.80 7.02 -0.11
N ILE A 14 3.90 6.30 0.08
CA ILE A 14 5.12 6.43 -0.75
C ILE A 14 4.87 6.00 -2.21
N TYR A 15 4.10 4.92 -2.41
CA TYR A 15 3.86 4.33 -3.73
C TYR A 15 2.51 4.74 -4.35
N ASN A 16 1.77 5.65 -3.71
CA ASN A 16 0.45 6.06 -4.17
C ASN A 16 0.55 6.82 -5.50
N THR A 17 -0.08 6.28 -6.53
CA THR A 17 -0.17 6.91 -7.87
C THR A 17 -1.50 7.63 -8.10
N GLY A 18 -2.35 7.73 -7.07
CA GLY A 18 -3.67 8.37 -7.12
C GLY A 18 -4.81 7.43 -7.52
N SER A 19 -4.54 6.12 -7.68
CA SER A 19 -5.57 5.11 -7.92
C SER A 19 -5.23 3.79 -7.23
N ARG A 20 -6.26 3.02 -6.85
CA ARG A 20 -6.08 1.71 -6.20
C ARG A 20 -5.29 0.74 -7.09
N THR A 21 -5.67 0.66 -8.36
CA THR A 21 -5.01 -0.22 -9.34
C THR A 21 -3.57 0.21 -9.59
N GLY A 22 -3.32 1.51 -9.76
CA GLY A 22 -1.97 2.02 -9.93
C GLY A 22 -1.08 1.77 -8.70
N LEU A 23 -1.61 1.93 -7.48
CA LEU A 23 -0.88 1.59 -6.26
C LEU A 23 -0.56 0.09 -6.18
N ILE A 24 -1.52 -0.79 -6.51
CA ILE A 24 -1.29 -2.23 -6.57
C ILE A 24 -0.17 -2.57 -7.54
N ASP A 25 -0.15 -1.94 -8.72
CA ASP A 25 0.87 -2.18 -9.74
C ASP A 25 2.25 -1.71 -9.25
N SER A 26 2.35 -0.51 -8.67
CA SER A 26 3.60 0.00 -8.10
C SER A 26 4.13 -0.86 -6.95
N LEU A 27 3.25 -1.33 -6.06
CA LEU A 27 3.65 -2.24 -4.97
C LEU A 27 4.09 -3.60 -5.51
N ARG A 28 3.47 -4.13 -6.57
CA ARG A 28 3.88 -5.39 -7.21
C ARG A 28 5.25 -5.28 -7.88
N GLU A 29 5.52 -4.16 -8.55
CA GLU A 29 6.81 -3.87 -9.14
C GLU A 29 7.89 -3.84 -8.06
N MET A 30 7.70 -3.03 -7.01
CA MET A 30 8.62 -2.97 -5.88
C MET A 30 8.82 -4.34 -5.22
N ARG A 31 7.74 -5.09 -5.02
CA ARG A 31 7.78 -6.44 -4.44
C ARG A 31 8.60 -7.44 -5.26
N GLY A 32 8.70 -7.23 -6.57
CA GLY A 32 9.53 -8.01 -7.49
C GLY A 32 11.01 -7.70 -7.38
N GLU A 33 11.37 -6.48 -7.01
CA GLU A 33 12.75 -6.03 -6.82
C GLU A 33 13.33 -6.45 -5.45
N LEU A 34 12.48 -6.73 -4.46
CA LEU A 34 12.92 -7.15 -3.13
C LEU A 34 13.65 -8.50 -3.17
N ALA A 35 14.81 -8.55 -2.52
CA ALA A 35 15.56 -9.79 -2.32
C ALA A 35 14.80 -10.76 -1.39
N PRO A 36 15.02 -12.09 -1.48
CA PRO A 36 14.37 -13.06 -0.60
C PRO A 36 14.61 -12.82 0.89
N GLU A 37 15.74 -12.21 1.25
CA GLU A 37 16.14 -11.92 2.63
C GLU A 37 15.38 -10.73 3.23
N GLU A 38 14.80 -9.85 2.41
CA GLU A 38 13.99 -8.68 2.82
C GLU A 38 12.57 -9.10 3.26
N THR A 39 12.50 -10.16 4.06
CA THR A 39 11.28 -10.85 4.49
C THR A 39 10.25 -9.91 5.13
N GLU A 40 10.67 -9.01 6.01
CA GLU A 40 9.78 -8.06 6.71
C GLU A 40 9.07 -7.12 5.72
N LEU A 41 9.82 -6.49 4.80
CA LEU A 41 9.24 -5.59 3.80
C LEU A 41 8.39 -6.35 2.77
N ARG A 42 8.77 -7.59 2.44
CA ARG A 42 7.97 -8.48 1.58
C ARG A 42 6.63 -8.81 2.22
N GLU A 43 6.63 -9.22 3.49
CA GLU A 43 5.41 -9.54 4.25
C GLU A 43 4.52 -8.30 4.40
N LEU A 44 5.09 -7.14 4.70
CA LEU A 44 4.37 -5.87 4.77
C LEU A 44 3.69 -5.54 3.42
N THR A 45 4.44 -5.68 2.33
CA THR A 45 3.93 -5.39 0.98
C THR A 45 2.86 -6.40 0.56
N ASP A 46 3.06 -7.68 0.85
CA ASP A 46 2.09 -8.75 0.54
C ASP A 46 0.79 -8.56 1.36
N GLY A 47 0.90 -8.13 2.61
CA GLY A 47 -0.24 -7.77 3.46
C GLY A 47 -1.06 -6.61 2.90
N ALA A 48 -0.38 -5.52 2.53
CA ALA A 48 -1.02 -4.36 1.90
C ALA A 48 -1.70 -4.74 0.57
N LEU A 49 -1.00 -5.50 -0.30
CA LEU A 49 -1.53 -5.97 -1.57
C LEU A 49 -2.78 -6.84 -1.40
N GLY A 50 -2.79 -7.74 -0.42
CA GLY A 50 -3.95 -8.58 -0.12
C GLY A 50 -5.19 -7.74 0.22
N LYS A 51 -5.03 -6.74 1.09
CA LYS A 51 -6.12 -5.83 1.48
C LYS A 51 -6.61 -4.97 0.31
N LEU A 52 -5.68 -4.37 -0.44
CA LEU A 52 -5.98 -3.57 -1.63
C LEU A 52 -6.73 -4.35 -2.73
N GLN A 53 -6.45 -5.64 -2.88
CA GLN A 53 -7.15 -6.49 -3.84
C GLN A 53 -8.59 -6.81 -3.41
N THR A 54 -8.84 -6.88 -2.09
CA THR A 54 -10.17 -7.18 -1.55
C THR A 54 -11.09 -5.96 -1.42
N MET A 55 -10.53 -4.75 -1.48
CA MET A 55 -11.30 -3.51 -1.32
C MET A 55 -11.76 -2.92 -2.65
N THR A 56 -12.81 -2.09 -2.59
CA THR A 56 -13.33 -1.35 -3.76
C THR A 56 -12.56 -0.04 -4.00
N ASP A 57 -12.76 0.56 -5.18
CA ASP A 57 -12.22 1.88 -5.49
C ASP A 57 -12.84 2.97 -4.60
N ASP A 58 -14.12 2.83 -4.22
CA ASP A 58 -14.80 3.74 -3.29
C ASP A 58 -14.18 3.68 -1.89
N GLU A 59 -13.95 2.49 -1.34
CA GLU A 59 -13.26 2.32 -0.06
C GLU A 59 -11.83 2.81 -0.08
N PHE A 60 -11.16 2.70 -1.24
CA PHE A 60 -9.81 3.24 -1.43
C PHE A 60 -9.80 4.76 -1.45
N ALA A 61 -10.80 5.40 -2.06
CA ALA A 61 -10.90 6.87 -2.10
C ALA A 61 -11.10 7.49 -0.71
N GLU A 62 -11.59 6.72 0.25
CA GLU A 62 -11.68 7.13 1.66
C GLU A 62 -10.35 7.01 2.42
N LEU A 63 -9.31 6.37 1.84
CA LEU A 63 -7.99 6.32 2.46
C LEU A 63 -7.27 7.66 2.24
N GLU A 64 -6.91 8.31 3.34
CA GLU A 64 -6.10 9.53 3.33
C GLU A 64 -4.62 9.18 3.13
N LEU A 65 -4.26 8.74 1.92
CA LEU A 65 -2.87 8.42 1.51
C LEU A 65 -2.11 9.69 1.10
N TYR A 66 -2.14 10.69 1.96
CA TYR A 66 -1.40 11.93 1.81
C TYR A 66 -0.54 12.16 3.04
N PRO A 67 0.62 12.81 2.91
CA PRO A 67 1.39 13.20 4.08
C PRO A 67 0.56 14.21 4.87
N ASP A 68 0.36 13.95 6.16
CA ASP A 68 -0.23 14.91 7.08
C ASP A 68 0.79 16.04 7.31
N PHE A 69 0.65 17.12 6.54
CA PHE A 69 1.49 18.31 6.64
C PHE A 69 0.96 19.33 7.66
N ASP A 70 -0.12 19.01 8.40
CA ASP A 70 -0.80 19.94 9.31
C ASP A 70 -0.22 19.93 10.75
N GLN A 71 1.10 19.75 10.90
CA GLN A 71 1.82 19.95 12.18
C GLN A 71 2.93 21.00 12.10
#